data_AF-A0A369VSR4-F1
#
_entry.id   AF-A0A369VSR4-F1
#
_cell.length_a   1.000
_cell.length_b   1.000
_cell.length_c   1.000
_cell.angle_alpha   90.00
_cell.angle_beta   90.00
_cell.angle_gamma   90.00
#
_symmetry.space_group_name_H-M   'P 1'
#
loop_
_entity.id
_entity.type
_entity.pdbx_description
1 polymer ?
#
loop_
_entity_poly.entity_id
_entity_poly.type
_entity_poly.pdbx_seq_one_letter_code
_entity_poly.pdbx_strand_id
1 'polypeptide(L)'
;MLHLTKVAFGVGNLEALIERWRVREEDGPFALGTRYLPKRHEEVTGAGSMFWILKHQLVARSPILGFAEAEGGRTAILLSPHLVLVRPRPKRAHQGWRYLEADDAPADMGAAGEAAMLPARLAGELAELGLL
;
A
#
# COMPACT_ATOMS: atom_id res chain seq x y z
N MET A 1 11.77 12.43 -2.02
CA MET A 1 10.59 11.74 -2.59
C MET A 1 9.65 11.41 -1.44
N LEU A 2 8.34 11.63 -1.60
CA LEU A 2 7.37 11.46 -0.52
C LEU A 2 6.36 10.35 -0.85
N HIS A 3 5.99 9.58 0.16
CA HIS A 3 5.03 8.50 0.06
C HIS A 3 3.89 8.66 1.06
N LEU A 4 2.87 7.81 0.92
CA LEU A 4 1.76 7.71 1.86
C LEU A 4 1.73 6.30 2.47
N THR A 5 1.17 6.15 3.66
CA THR A 5 0.86 4.87 4.27
C THR A 5 -0.62 4.79 4.60
N LYS A 6 -1.20 3.60 4.49
CA LYS A 6 -2.59 3.34 4.84
C LYS A 6 -2.78 1.89 5.25
N VAL A 7 -3.68 1.64 6.21
CA VAL A 7 -4.11 0.27 6.55
C VAL A 7 -4.89 -0.36 5.39
N ALA A 8 -4.52 -1.57 5.01
CA ALA A 8 -5.26 -2.42 4.08
C ALA A 8 -6.55 -2.94 4.74
N PHE A 9 -7.53 -2.04 4.89
CA PHE A 9 -8.75 -2.32 5.64
C PHE A 9 -9.55 -3.47 5.03
N GLY A 10 -10.08 -4.35 5.89
CA GLY A 10 -10.87 -5.51 5.49
C GLY A 10 -10.05 -6.59 4.76
N VAL A 11 -8.72 -6.59 4.90
CA VAL A 11 -7.83 -7.63 4.36
C VAL A 11 -7.20 -8.38 5.53
N GLY A 12 -7.34 -9.72 5.55
CA GLY A 12 -6.85 -10.55 6.66
C GLY A 12 -5.40 -11.03 6.51
N ASN A 13 -4.91 -11.15 5.28
CA ASN A 13 -3.58 -11.67 4.96
C ASN A 13 -3.06 -11.11 3.62
N LEU A 14 -1.79 -11.38 3.30
CA LEU A 14 -1.14 -10.84 2.10
C LEU A 14 -1.77 -11.38 0.81
N GLU A 15 -2.15 -12.66 0.78
CA GLU A 15 -2.79 -13.29 -0.38
C GLU A 15 -4.10 -12.60 -0.75
N ALA A 16 -4.96 -12.31 0.24
CA ALA A 16 -6.18 -11.55 0.03
C ALA A 16 -5.94 -10.10 -0.42
N LEU A 17 -4.78 -9.51 -0.07
CA LEU A 17 -4.37 -8.20 -0.59
C LEU A 17 -4.03 -8.29 -2.07
N ILE A 18 -3.23 -9.29 -2.44
CA ILE A 18 -2.81 -9.53 -3.82
C ILE A 18 -4.02 -9.80 -4.70
N GLU A 19 -4.91 -10.69 -4.29
CA GLU A 19 -6.12 -11.03 -5.05
C GLU A 19 -7.04 -9.81 -5.23
N ARG A 20 -7.19 -8.98 -4.19
CA ARG A 20 -7.93 -7.73 -4.29
C ARG A 20 -7.37 -6.82 -5.39
N TRP A 21 -6.06 -6.71 -5.53
CA TRP A 21 -5.46 -5.90 -6.59
C TRP A 21 -5.56 -6.58 -7.96
N ARG A 22 -5.35 -7.90 -8.02
CA ARG A 22 -5.42 -8.69 -9.25
C ARG A 22 -6.76 -8.53 -9.98
N VAL A 23 -7.88 -8.62 -9.26
CA VAL A 23 -9.23 -8.44 -9.85
C VAL A 23 -9.41 -7.04 -10.47
N ARG A 24 -8.62 -6.05 -10.04
CA ARG A 24 -8.71 -4.67 -10.52
C ARG A 24 -7.72 -4.34 -11.63
N GLU A 25 -6.86 -5.29 -12.02
CA GLU A 25 -5.80 -5.04 -13.00
C GLU A 25 -6.37 -4.62 -14.36
N GLU A 26 -7.56 -5.13 -14.69
CA GLU A 26 -8.27 -4.84 -15.93
C GLU A 26 -9.14 -3.58 -15.87
N ASP A 27 -9.46 -3.08 -14.66
CA ASP A 27 -10.38 -1.95 -14.43
C ASP A 27 -9.68 -0.57 -14.50
N GLY A 28 -8.36 -0.54 -14.62
CA GLY A 28 -7.56 0.68 -14.61
C GLY A 28 -7.24 1.20 -13.20
N PRO A 29 -6.87 2.49 -13.06
CA PRO A 29 -6.41 3.05 -11.79
C PRO A 29 -7.42 2.92 -10.64
N PHE A 30 -6.94 2.52 -9.47
CA PHE A 30 -7.78 2.44 -8.27
C PHE A 30 -7.97 3.81 -7.63
N ALA A 31 -9.21 4.30 -7.61
CA ALA A 31 -9.59 5.56 -6.99
C ALA A 31 -9.86 5.40 -5.49
N LEU A 32 -8.88 5.76 -4.67
CA LEU A 32 -9.03 5.77 -3.22
C LEU A 32 -9.59 7.11 -2.73
N GLY A 33 -10.86 7.11 -2.33
CA GLY A 33 -11.53 8.30 -1.79
C GLY A 33 -10.94 8.80 -0.48
N THR A 34 -10.61 10.09 -0.42
CA THR A 34 -10.20 10.83 0.77
C THR A 34 -11.04 12.10 0.93
N ARG A 35 -11.13 12.59 2.17
CA ARG A 35 -11.94 13.78 2.49
C ARG A 35 -11.32 15.06 1.96
N TYR A 36 -9.99 15.14 1.98
CA TYR A 36 -9.23 16.31 1.57
C TYR A 36 -8.01 15.89 0.76
N LEU A 37 -7.67 16.70 -0.25
CA LEU A 37 -6.41 16.60 -0.96
C LEU A 37 -5.23 16.70 0.03
N PRO A 38 -4.24 15.80 -0.02
CA PRO A 38 -3.06 15.92 0.82
C PRO A 38 -2.35 17.25 0.59
N LYS A 39 -1.98 17.96 1.67
CA LYS A 39 -1.30 19.26 1.56
C LYS A 39 0.01 19.23 0.74
N ARG A 40 0.72 18.10 0.77
CA ARG A 40 1.98 17.85 0.06
C ARG A 40 1.75 16.95 -1.16
N HIS A 41 0.58 17.02 -1.81
CA HIS A 41 0.25 16.12 -2.92
C HIS A 41 1.25 16.24 -4.08
N GLU A 42 1.77 17.44 -4.35
CA GLU A 42 2.73 17.69 -5.44
C GLU A 42 4.02 16.88 -5.29
N GLU A 43 4.48 16.64 -4.05
CA GLU A 43 5.67 15.83 -3.77
C GLU A 43 5.43 14.32 -3.96
N VAL A 44 4.16 13.91 -4.08
CA VAL A 44 3.72 12.52 -4.16
C VAL A 44 3.19 12.16 -5.55
N THR A 45 2.58 13.10 -6.27
CA THR A 45 1.99 12.88 -7.60
C THR A 45 3.04 12.36 -8.59
N GLY A 46 2.83 11.16 -9.14
CA GLY A 46 3.68 10.59 -10.19
C GLY A 46 5.06 10.08 -9.74
N ALA A 47 5.48 10.40 -8.51
CA ALA A 47 6.76 9.96 -7.94
C ALA A 47 6.57 9.06 -6.71
N GLY A 48 5.51 9.27 -5.95
CA GLY A 48 5.23 8.61 -4.69
C GLY A 48 4.51 7.27 -4.84
N SER A 49 4.24 6.64 -3.70
CA SER A 49 3.48 5.40 -3.62
C SER A 49 2.65 5.37 -2.34
N MET A 50 1.53 4.66 -2.38
CA MET A 50 0.77 4.28 -1.20
C MET A 50 1.31 2.95 -0.67
N PHE A 51 1.84 2.94 0.54
CA PHE A 51 2.31 1.74 1.23
C PHE A 51 1.21 1.18 2.14
N TRP A 52 1.02 -0.13 2.07
CA TRP A 52 -0.07 -0.85 2.72
C TRP A 52 0.38 -1.47 4.04
N ILE A 53 -0.29 -1.07 5.13
CA ILE A 53 -0.12 -1.65 6.45
C ILE A 53 -1.07 -2.84 6.59
N LEU A 54 -0.51 -4.01 6.87
CA LEU A 54 -1.22 -5.23 7.21
C LEU A 54 -0.60 -5.80 8.49
N LYS A 55 -1.42 -6.11 9.51
CA LYS A 55 -0.94 -6.64 10.81
C LYS A 55 0.29 -5.88 11.37
N HIS A 56 0.20 -4.55 11.40
CA HIS A 56 1.27 -3.66 11.88
C HIS A 56 2.59 -3.73 11.10
N GLN A 57 2.55 -4.10 9.82
CA GLN A 57 3.73 -4.09 8.94
C GLN A 57 3.39 -3.52 7.57
N LEU A 58 4.35 -2.83 6.95
CA LEU A 58 4.33 -2.50 5.53
C LEU A 58 4.66 -3.75 4.74
N VAL A 59 3.78 -4.14 3.82
CA VAL A 59 3.91 -5.41 3.06
C VAL A 59 3.86 -5.24 1.54
N ALA A 60 3.27 -4.15 1.07
CA ALA A 60 3.18 -3.83 -0.34
C ALA A 60 3.07 -2.32 -0.57
N ARG A 61 3.25 -1.89 -1.81
CA ARG A 61 2.99 -0.53 -2.27
C ARG A 61 2.24 -0.51 -3.60
N SER A 62 1.50 0.57 -3.83
CA SER A 62 0.89 0.89 -5.12
C SER A 62 1.35 2.29 -5.54
N PRO A 63 1.97 2.46 -6.72
CA PRO A 63 2.33 3.78 -7.24
C PRO A 63 1.16 4.76 -7.22
N ILE A 64 1.41 6.01 -6.84
CA ILE A 64 0.40 7.08 -6.90
C ILE A 64 0.52 7.78 -8.24
N LEU A 65 -0.49 7.59 -9.08
CA LEU A 65 -0.53 8.18 -10.42
C LEU A 65 -0.94 9.66 -10.37
N GLY A 66 -1.76 10.03 -9.39
CA GLY A 66 -2.17 11.41 -9.18
C GLY A 66 -3.40 11.53 -8.30
N PHE A 67 -4.07 12.66 -8.42
CA PHE A 67 -5.27 12.99 -7.66
C PHE A 67 -6.34 13.52 -8.60
N ALA A 68 -7.59 13.16 -8.32
CA ALA A 68 -8.75 13.62 -9.06
C ALA A 68 -9.84 14.11 -8.10
N GLU A 69 -10.75 14.93 -8.61
CA GLU A 69 -11.98 15.24 -7.88
C GLU A 69 -12.86 14.00 -7.79
N ALA A 70 -13.55 13.85 -6.66
CA ALA A 70 -14.53 12.80 -6.44
C ALA A 70 -15.84 13.41 -5.96
N GLU A 71 -16.94 12.66 -6.12
CA GLU A 71 -18.27 13.11 -5.77
C GLU A 71 -18.37 13.64 -4.32
N GLY A 72 -19.20 14.67 -4.14
CA GLY A 72 -19.45 15.28 -2.83
C GLY A 72 -18.29 16.14 -2.30
N GLY A 73 -17.50 16.75 -3.20
CA GLY A 73 -16.38 17.62 -2.83
C GLY A 73 -15.20 16.86 -2.22
N ARG A 74 -15.07 15.57 -2.56
CA ARG A 74 -14.00 14.70 -2.08
C ARG A 74 -12.86 14.67 -3.09
N THR A 75 -11.77 14.01 -2.72
CA THR A 75 -10.62 13.78 -3.60
C THR A 75 -10.42 12.27 -3.75
N ALA A 76 -10.10 11.80 -4.94
CA ALA A 76 -9.61 10.47 -5.19
C ALA A 76 -8.09 10.48 -5.32
N ILE A 77 -7.40 9.61 -4.59
CA ILE A 77 -5.99 9.27 -4.85
C ILE A 77 -6.00 8.17 -5.91
N LEU A 78 -5.45 8.44 -7.07
CA LEU A 78 -5.36 7.49 -8.17
C LEU A 78 -4.14 6.61 -7.98
N LEU A 79 -4.38 5.32 -7.79
CA LEU A 79 -3.34 4.32 -7.55
C LEU A 79 -3.19 3.43 -8.78
N SER A 80 -1.95 3.04 -9.08
CA SER A 80 -1.70 2.02 -10.09
C SER A 80 -2.41 0.71 -9.73
N PRO A 81 -3.00 0.01 -10.71
CA PRO A 81 -3.62 -1.28 -10.47
C PRO A 81 -2.59 -2.38 -10.18
N HIS A 82 -1.30 -2.14 -10.40
CA HIS A 82 -0.25 -3.10 -10.08
C HIS A 82 0.20 -2.95 -8.63
N LEU A 83 0.06 -4.03 -7.87
CA LEU A 83 0.57 -4.12 -6.50
C LEU A 83 2.01 -4.60 -6.51
N VAL A 84 2.91 -3.84 -5.87
CA VAL A 84 4.33 -4.20 -5.73
C VAL A 84 4.57 -4.65 -4.31
N LEU A 85 5.06 -5.87 -4.11
CA LEU A 85 5.43 -6.34 -2.77
C LEU A 85 6.71 -5.67 -2.30
N VAL A 86 6.81 -5.40 -1.00
CA VAL A 86 7.98 -4.75 -0.39
C VAL A 86 8.49 -5.56 0.79
N ARG A 87 9.76 -5.41 1.13
CA ARG A 87 10.34 -6.06 2.30
C ARG A 87 9.56 -5.68 3.56
N PRO A 88 9.05 -6.64 4.34
CA PRO A 88 8.25 -6.34 5.52
C PRO A 88 8.97 -5.40 6.48
N ARG A 89 8.32 -4.29 6.84
CA ARG A 89 8.86 -3.31 7.80
C ARG A 89 7.82 -2.97 8.87
N PRO A 90 8.15 -3.02 10.17
CA PRO A 90 7.20 -2.66 11.23
C PRO A 90 6.62 -1.26 11.05
N LYS A 91 5.29 -1.14 11.13
CA LYS A 91 4.57 0.13 11.07
C LYS A 91 3.20 -0.01 11.74
N ARG A 92 2.99 0.76 12.81
CA ARG A 92 1.71 0.74 13.57
C ARG A 92 0.54 1.14 12.66
N ALA A 93 -0.58 0.41 12.80
CA ALA A 93 -1.83 0.74 12.13
C ALA A 93 -2.34 2.11 12.59
N HIS A 94 -2.99 2.82 11.67
CA HIS A 94 -3.55 4.14 11.93
C HIS A 94 -4.79 4.36 11.08
N GLN A 95 -5.58 5.35 11.49
CA GLN A 95 -6.76 5.77 10.75
C GLN A 95 -6.37 6.76 9.65
N GLY A 96 -6.96 6.58 8.46
CA GLY A 96 -6.75 7.47 7.32
C GLY A 96 -5.50 7.11 6.53
N TRP A 97 -4.73 8.13 6.16
CA TRP A 97 -3.43 8.01 5.51
C TRP A 97 -2.42 8.91 6.23
N ARG A 98 -1.13 8.59 6.14
CA ARG A 98 -0.04 9.40 6.72
C ARG A 98 1.13 9.47 5.76
N TYR A 99 1.89 10.57 5.82
CA TYR A 99 3.14 10.67 5.08
C TYR A 99 4.16 9.63 5.52
N LEU A 100 5.00 9.23 4.56
CA LEU A 100 6.14 8.34 4.74
C LEU A 100 7.28 8.93 3.92
N GLU A 101 8.34 9.33 4.61
CA GLU A 101 9.54 9.85 3.95
C GLU A 101 10.27 8.74 3.20
N ALA A 102 11.03 9.08 2.16
CA ALA A 102 11.73 8.09 1.32
C ALA A 102 12.63 7.15 2.12
N ASP A 103 13.34 7.66 3.12
CA ASP A 103 14.28 6.88 3.96
C ASP A 103 13.54 5.82 4.81
N ASP A 104 12.25 6.04 5.05
CA ASP A 104 11.38 5.10 5.77
C ASP A 104 10.69 4.09 4.84
N ALA A 105 10.76 4.28 3.52
CA ALA A 105 10.14 3.39 2.56
C ALA A 105 10.93 2.06 2.43
N PRO A 106 10.31 0.90 2.66
CA PRO A 106 10.97 -0.38 2.42
C PRO A 106 11.21 -0.58 0.92
N ALA A 107 12.30 -1.29 0.60
CA ALA A 107 12.63 -1.68 -0.77
C ALA A 107 11.65 -2.73 -1.31
N ASP A 108 11.47 -2.74 -2.64
CA ASP A 108 10.66 -3.75 -3.32
C ASP A 108 11.24 -5.16 -3.11
N MET A 109 10.36 -6.15 -3.01
CA MET A 109 10.75 -7.54 -3.19
C MET A 109 10.87 -7.80 -4.70
N GLY A 110 11.91 -8.53 -5.12
CA GLY A 110 12.20 -8.75 -6.54
C GLY A 110 10.99 -9.34 -7.28
N ALA A 111 10.85 -8.98 -8.56
CA ALA A 111 9.69 -9.30 -9.39
C ALA A 111 9.27 -10.78 -9.31
N ALA A 112 7.99 -11.00 -8.96
CA ALA A 112 7.13 -12.19 -9.06
C ALA A 112 7.65 -13.59 -8.62
N GLY A 113 8.95 -13.89 -8.70
CA GLY A 113 9.54 -15.19 -8.35
C GLY A 113 9.82 -15.38 -6.86
N GLU A 114 10.21 -14.31 -6.14
CA GLU A 114 10.32 -14.37 -4.67
C GLU A 114 8.94 -14.33 -4.00
N ALA A 115 7.97 -13.66 -4.62
CA ALA A 115 6.57 -13.64 -4.18
C ALA A 115 5.92 -15.03 -4.18
N ALA A 116 6.25 -15.87 -5.16
CA ALA A 116 5.75 -17.24 -5.28
C ALA A 116 6.39 -18.24 -4.29
N MET A 117 7.53 -17.90 -3.67
CA MET A 117 8.13 -18.70 -2.58
C MET A 117 7.64 -18.29 -1.18
N LEU A 118 6.70 -17.35 -1.09
CA LEU A 118 6.10 -16.89 0.15
C LEU A 118 4.78 -17.58 0.61
N PRO A 119 4.43 -18.86 0.32
CA PRO A 119 3.21 -19.46 0.91
C PRO A 119 3.34 -20.15 2.28
N ALA A 120 4.49 -20.20 2.96
CA ALA A 120 4.55 -20.83 4.30
C ALA A 120 5.53 -20.14 5.26
N ARG A 121 6.66 -19.66 4.72
CA ARG A 121 7.74 -19.10 5.56
C ARG A 121 7.38 -17.74 6.17
N LEU A 122 6.67 -16.87 5.44
CA LEU A 122 6.21 -15.58 6.00
C LEU A 122 5.05 -15.76 6.99
N ALA A 123 4.22 -16.78 6.88
CA ALA A 123 3.21 -17.05 7.92
C ALA A 123 3.88 -17.40 9.27
N GLY A 124 5.02 -18.10 9.24
CA GLY A 124 5.84 -18.41 10.41
C GLY A 124 6.64 -17.21 10.95
N GLU A 125 7.32 -16.46 10.08
CA GLU A 125 8.13 -15.30 10.51
C GLU A 125 7.26 -14.09 10.93
N LEU A 126 6.02 -13.98 10.44
CA LEU A 126 5.02 -13.02 10.91
C LEU A 126 4.37 -13.41 12.24
N ALA A 127 4.41 -14.70 12.62
CA ALA A 127 3.96 -15.18 13.93
C ALA A 127 5.06 -15.02 15.01
N GLU A 128 6.34 -15.07 14.63
CA GLU A 128 7.47 -14.94 15.57
C GLU A 128 7.82 -13.49 15.98
N LEU A 129 7.36 -12.47 15.25
CA LEU A 129 7.65 -11.05 15.57
C LEU A 129 6.59 -10.35 16.44
N GLY A 130 5.84 -11.15 17.21
CA GLY A 130 5.49 -10.77 18.58
C GLY A 130 4.12 -10.16 18.81
N LEU A 131 3.13 -11.02 19.05
CA LEU A 131 2.04 -10.80 20.01
C LEU A 131 1.55 -12.16 20.52
N LEU A 132 2.10 -12.62 21.65
CA LEU A 132 1.27 -13.16 22.72
C LEU A 132 0.39 -12.01 23.26
#